data_AF-A0A377A073-F1
#
_entry.id   AF-A0A377A073-F1
#
_cell.length_a   1.000
_cell.length_b   1.000
_cell.length_c   1.000
_cell.angle_alpha   90.00
_cell.angle_beta   90.00
_cell.angle_gamma   90.00
#
_symmetry.space_group_name_H-M   'P 1'
#
loop_
_entity.id
_entity.type
_entity.pdbx_description
1 polymer ?
#
loop_
_entity_poly.entity_id
_entity_poly.type
_entity_poly.pdbx_seq_one_letter_code
_entity_poly.pdbx_strand_id
1 'polypeptide(L)'
;MMPEYEGGFWHFIRLPDGGGYMMPDGDRFHMVNGANWFDRTVRLDAAGIILTSLVINRQLWLYHDSGDAGLTQLYRMRDAQLWRHIEFHPECNADLRGTGLINGRGGNAAPVKETEHVLYC
;
A
#
# COMPACT_ATOMS: atom_id res chain seq x y z
N MET A 1 2.73 -6.03 8.91
CA MET A 1 3.14 -7.42 9.17
C MET A 1 1.95 -8.17 9.76
N MET A 2 1.77 -9.44 9.44
CA MET A 2 0.69 -10.29 9.97
C MET A 2 1.30 -11.34 10.89
N PRO A 3 1.31 -11.14 12.23
CA PRO A 3 2.13 -11.94 13.14
C PRO A 3 1.69 -13.41 13.21
N GLU A 4 0.41 -13.69 13.01
CA GLU A 4 -0.19 -15.04 13.09
C GLU A 4 -0.28 -15.74 11.73
N TYR A 5 0.19 -15.09 10.65
CA TYR A 5 0.07 -15.64 9.31
C TYR A 5 1.18 -16.65 9.02
N GLU A 6 0.80 -17.92 8.83
CA GLU A 6 1.74 -19.03 8.59
C GLU A 6 1.95 -19.34 7.09
N GLY A 7 1.41 -18.50 6.19
CA GLY A 7 1.44 -18.73 4.75
C GLY A 7 0.08 -19.17 4.20
N GLY A 8 0.03 -19.42 2.89
CA GLY A 8 -1.20 -19.77 2.18
C GLY A 8 -1.17 -19.36 0.72
N PHE A 9 -2.29 -19.60 0.03
CA PHE A 9 -2.46 -19.15 -1.34
C PHE A 9 -2.76 -17.66 -1.41
N TRP A 10 -2.32 -17.04 -2.51
CA TRP A 10 -2.63 -15.66 -2.82
C TRP A 10 -3.26 -15.59 -4.21
N HIS A 11 -4.38 -14.88 -4.29
CA HIS A 11 -5.10 -14.62 -5.51
C HIS A 11 -4.66 -13.28 -6.09
N PHE A 12 -4.35 -13.27 -7.39
CA PHE A 12 -4.15 -12.02 -8.10
C PHE A 12 -5.49 -11.46 -8.57
N ILE A 13 -5.86 -10.31 -8.03
CA ILE A 13 -7.11 -9.60 -8.35
C ILE A 13 -6.78 -8.49 -9.35
N ARG A 14 -7.33 -8.60 -10.57
CA ARG A 14 -7.17 -7.58 -11.62
C ARG A 14 -8.11 -6.40 -11.36
N LEU A 15 -7.57 -5.19 -11.47
CA LEU A 15 -8.35 -3.97 -11.39
C LEU A 15 -8.87 -3.55 -12.78
N PRO A 16 -10.06 -2.93 -12.87
CA PRO A 16 -10.64 -2.49 -14.15
C PRO A 16 -9.73 -1.53 -14.93
N ASP A 17 -9.05 -0.63 -14.21
CA ASP A 17 -8.12 0.36 -14.79
C ASP A 17 -6.76 -0.23 -15.17
N GLY A 18 -6.61 -1.56 -15.05
CA GLY A 18 -5.37 -2.30 -15.24
C GLY A 18 -4.58 -2.49 -13.95
N GLY A 19 -3.53 -3.31 -14.03
CA GLY A 19 -2.78 -3.71 -12.84
C GLY A 19 -3.59 -4.69 -11.98
N GLY A 20 -3.33 -4.68 -10.68
CA GLY A 20 -3.96 -5.59 -9.74
C GLY A 20 -3.31 -5.56 -8.36
N TYR A 21 -3.89 -6.31 -7.43
CA TYR A 21 -3.31 -6.56 -6.12
C TYR A 21 -3.32 -8.05 -5.80
N MET A 22 -2.48 -8.44 -4.84
CA MET A 22 -2.42 -9.81 -4.34
C MET A 22 -3.26 -9.90 -3.06
N MET A 23 -4.09 -10.91 -2.95
CA MET A 23 -5.04 -11.10 -1.85
C MET A 23 -4.85 -12.49 -1.24
N PRO A 24 -4.58 -12.61 0.08
CA PRO A 24 -4.44 -13.92 0.71
C PRO A 24 -5.78 -14.67 0.75
N ASP A 25 -5.72 -16.00 0.77
CA ASP A 25 -6.86 -16.84 1.13
C ASP A 25 -7.05 -16.85 2.65
N GLY A 26 -8.30 -16.85 3.12
CA GLY A 26 -8.69 -16.69 4.53
C GLY A 26 -9.83 -15.68 4.70
N ASP A 27 -10.24 -15.38 5.95
CA ASP A 27 -11.32 -14.42 6.22
C ASP A 27 -10.79 -13.08 6.75
N ARG A 28 -10.12 -13.11 7.90
CA ARG A 28 -9.58 -11.92 8.56
C ARG A 28 -8.15 -12.14 9.02
N PHE A 29 -7.39 -11.05 9.05
CA PHE A 29 -5.98 -11.05 9.41
C PHE A 29 -5.68 -9.93 10.39
N HIS A 30 -5.04 -10.29 11.50
CA HIS A 30 -4.43 -9.31 12.38
C HIS A 30 -3.21 -8.72 11.70
N MET A 31 -3.20 -7.40 11.53
CA MET A 31 -2.15 -6.67 10.85
C MET A 31 -1.57 -5.60 11.77
N VAL A 32 -0.25 -5.66 11.95
CA VAL A 32 0.53 -4.73 12.76
C VAL A 32 1.63 -4.09 11.91
N ASN A 33 1.69 -2.77 11.87
CA ASN A 33 2.79 -2.00 11.30
C ASN A 33 3.20 -0.90 12.28
N GLY A 34 4.36 -1.09 12.91
CA GLY A 34 4.91 -0.13 13.87
C GLY A 34 5.30 1.21 13.25
N ALA A 35 5.55 1.27 11.94
CA ALA A 35 5.95 2.52 11.28
C ALA A 35 4.83 3.56 11.22
N ASN A 36 3.57 3.13 11.20
CA ASN A 36 2.40 4.00 11.13
C ASN A 36 1.36 3.70 12.23
N TRP A 37 1.77 3.01 13.30
CA TRP A 37 0.91 2.62 14.43
C TRP A 37 -0.37 1.88 14.01
N PHE A 38 -0.30 1.15 12.90
CA PHE A 38 -1.42 0.35 12.45
C PHE A 38 -1.44 -0.96 13.22
N ASP A 39 -2.53 -1.24 13.92
CA ASP A 39 -2.78 -2.49 14.64
C ASP A 39 -4.28 -2.78 14.55
N ARG A 40 -4.68 -3.60 13.57
CA ARG A 40 -6.09 -3.89 13.28
C ARG A 40 -6.27 -5.28 12.68
N THR A 41 -7.41 -5.89 12.98
CA THR A 41 -7.89 -7.06 12.26
C THR A 41 -8.76 -6.63 11.08
N VAL A 42 -8.27 -6.87 9.87
CA VAL A 42 -8.94 -6.50 8.60
C VAL A 42 -9.33 -7.74 7.82
N ARG A 43 -10.18 -7.58 6.80
CA ARG A 43 -10.55 -8.69 5.91
C ARG A 43 -9.43 -9.02 4.91
N LEU A 44 -9.58 -10.17 4.27
CA LEU A 44 -8.65 -10.71 3.27
C LEU A 44 -8.34 -9.73 2.11
N ASP A 45 -9.34 -9.03 1.59
CA ASP A 45 -9.23 -8.03 0.53
C ASP A 45 -8.45 -6.79 1.01
N ALA A 46 -8.84 -6.23 2.15
CA ALA A 46 -8.14 -5.13 2.80
C ALA A 46 -6.67 -5.47 3.12
N ALA A 47 -6.40 -6.67 3.63
CA ALA A 47 -5.04 -7.13 3.91
C ALA A 47 -4.18 -7.15 2.65
N GLY A 48 -4.73 -7.68 1.55
CA GLY A 48 -4.09 -7.71 0.25
C GLY A 48 -3.80 -6.32 -0.32
N ILE A 49 -4.76 -5.41 -0.23
CA ILE A 49 -4.63 -4.01 -0.65
C ILE A 49 -3.50 -3.31 0.15
N ILE A 50 -3.54 -3.40 1.48
CA ILE A 50 -2.54 -2.76 2.36
C ILE A 50 -1.14 -3.27 2.02
N LEU A 51 -0.93 -4.58 1.93
CA LEU A 51 0.39 -5.15 1.65
C LEU A 51 0.88 -4.82 0.24
N THR A 52 0.00 -4.88 -0.75
CA THR A 52 0.35 -4.51 -2.14
C THR A 52 0.78 -3.06 -2.21
N SER A 53 0.04 -2.15 -1.56
CA SER A 53 0.39 -0.73 -1.50
C SER A 53 1.74 -0.49 -0.81
N LEU A 54 2.03 -1.17 0.30
CA LEU A 54 3.33 -1.06 0.99
C LEU A 54 4.50 -1.50 0.08
N VAL A 55 4.30 -2.57 -0.70
CA VAL A 55 5.30 -3.03 -1.68
C VAL A 55 5.46 -2.01 -2.81
N ILE A 56 4.36 -1.52 -3.40
CA ILE A 56 4.40 -0.50 -4.45
C ILE A 56 5.13 0.76 -3.96
N ASN A 57 4.82 1.22 -2.75
CA ASN A 57 5.46 2.38 -2.15
C ASN A 57 6.97 2.18 -1.99
N ARG A 58 7.39 1.02 -1.45
CA ARG A 58 8.82 0.71 -1.30
C ARG A 58 9.54 0.64 -2.65
N GLN A 59 8.93 0.01 -3.65
CA GLN A 59 9.52 -0.12 -4.98
C GLN A 59 9.59 1.24 -5.70
N LEU A 60 8.58 2.08 -5.53
CA LEU A 60 8.56 3.43 -6.08
C LEU A 60 9.76 4.24 -5.58
N TRP A 61 10.02 4.23 -4.27
CA TRP A 61 11.19 4.91 -3.69
C TRP A 61 12.50 4.32 -4.18
N LEU A 62 12.62 2.98 -4.19
CA LEU A 62 13.83 2.31 -4.68
C LEU A 62 14.20 2.75 -6.10
N TYR A 63 13.22 2.78 -7.00
CA TYR A 63 13.48 3.14 -8.40
C TYR A 63 13.63 4.65 -8.61
N HIS A 64 12.91 5.46 -7.84
CA HIS A 64 13.10 6.90 -7.82
C HIS A 64 14.54 7.26 -7.46
N ASP A 65 15.05 6.68 -6.36
CA ASP A 65 16.40 6.96 -5.86
C ASP A 65 17.48 6.40 -6.80
N SER A 66 17.17 5.33 -7.53
CA SER A 66 18.06 4.80 -8.58
C SER A 66 18.09 5.64 -9.88
N GLY A 67 17.13 6.56 -10.06
CA GLY A 67 16.96 7.34 -11.29
C GLY A 67 16.31 6.58 -12.46
N ASP A 68 15.78 5.37 -12.25
CA ASP A 68 15.05 4.62 -13.28
C ASP A 68 13.66 5.23 -13.50
N ALA A 69 13.57 6.15 -14.45
CA ALA A 69 12.34 6.84 -14.77
C ALA A 69 11.23 5.90 -15.28
N GLY A 70 11.59 4.80 -15.97
CA GLY A 70 10.63 3.86 -16.54
C GLY A 70 9.91 3.07 -15.45
N LEU A 71 10.68 2.49 -14.52
CA LEU A 71 10.12 1.76 -13.39
C LEU A 71 9.44 2.70 -12.40
N THR A 72 10.02 3.88 -12.13
CA THR A 72 9.36 4.89 -11.30
C THR A 72 7.97 5.24 -11.84
N GLN A 73 7.86 5.50 -13.14
CA GLN A 73 6.58 5.82 -13.77
C GLN A 73 5.60 4.63 -13.74
N LEU A 74 6.09 3.41 -13.95
CA LEU A 74 5.28 2.20 -13.84
C LEU A 74 4.67 2.06 -12.43
N TYR A 75 5.47 2.18 -11.37
CA TYR A 75 4.99 2.04 -10.00
C TYR A 75 4.08 3.21 -9.57
N ARG A 76 4.30 4.44 -10.07
CA ARG A 76 3.31 5.54 -9.89
C ARG A 76 1.97 5.21 -10.52
N MET A 77 1.96 4.65 -11.73
CA MET A 77 0.71 4.26 -12.39
C MET A 77 -0.02 3.15 -11.61
N ARG A 78 0.71 2.17 -11.06
CA ARG A 78 0.12 1.11 -10.22
C ARG A 78 -0.43 1.65 -8.91
N ASP A 79 0.26 2.58 -8.27
CA ASP A 79 -0.23 3.27 -7.06
C ASP A 79 -1.56 3.99 -7.34
N ALA A 80 -1.64 4.74 -8.44
CA ALA A 80 -2.87 5.44 -8.81
C ALA A 80 -4.04 4.49 -9.13
N GLN A 81 -3.78 3.36 -9.79
CA GLN A 81 -4.79 2.32 -10.06
C GLN A 81 -5.32 1.70 -8.76
N LEU A 82 -4.43 1.35 -7.83
CA LEU A 82 -4.81 0.78 -6.54
C LEU A 82 -5.55 1.81 -5.66
N TRP A 83 -5.13 3.07 -5.68
CA TRP A 83 -5.79 4.16 -4.95
C TRP A 83 -7.25 4.33 -5.33
N ARG A 84 -7.56 4.35 -6.64
CA ARG A 84 -8.95 4.44 -7.11
C ARG A 84 -9.80 3.26 -6.65
N HIS A 85 -9.20 2.08 -6.48
CA HIS A 85 -9.91 0.93 -5.93
C HIS A 85 -10.22 1.10 -4.43
N ILE A 86 -9.27 1.62 -3.65
CA ILE A 86 -9.44 1.88 -2.21
C ILE A 86 -10.60 2.83 -1.94
N GLU A 87 -10.76 3.88 -2.76
CA GLU A 87 -11.79 4.91 -2.58
C GLU A 87 -13.21 4.32 -2.44
N PHE A 88 -13.49 3.22 -3.13
CA PHE A 88 -14.80 2.55 -3.11
C PHE A 88 -14.82 1.26 -2.28
N HIS A 89 -13.74 0.94 -1.56
CA HIS A 89 -13.64 -0.29 -0.78
C HIS A 89 -14.43 -0.21 0.54
N PRO A 90 -15.17 -1.26 0.97
CA PRO A 90 -15.96 -1.22 2.20
C PRO A 90 -15.13 -0.96 3.47
N GLU A 91 -13.87 -1.40 3.51
CA GLU A 91 -12.93 -1.14 4.61
C GLU A 91 -11.95 0.02 4.30
N CYS A 92 -12.29 0.95 3.40
CA CYS A 92 -11.43 2.06 2.94
C CYS A 92 -10.73 2.82 4.09
N ASN A 93 -11.40 3.07 5.22
CA ASN A 93 -10.78 3.71 6.38
C ASN A 93 -9.61 2.90 6.97
N ALA A 94 -9.73 1.57 7.00
CA ALA A 94 -8.65 0.68 7.43
C ALA A 94 -7.55 0.63 6.37
N ASP A 95 -7.90 0.57 5.08
CA ASP A 95 -6.95 0.55 3.97
C ASP A 95 -6.08 1.82 3.97
N LEU A 96 -6.70 3.01 4.01
CA LEU A 96 -6.01 4.29 4.05
C LEU A 96 -5.06 4.43 5.25
N ARG A 97 -5.46 3.88 6.41
CA ARG A 97 -4.62 3.85 7.61
C ARG A 97 -3.47 2.86 7.47
N GLY A 98 -3.75 1.66 6.98
CA GLY A 98 -2.77 0.58 6.85
C GLY A 98 -1.68 0.89 5.83
N THR A 99 -2.07 1.49 4.71
CA THR A 99 -1.17 1.99 3.66
C THR A 99 -0.31 3.17 4.09
N GLY A 100 -0.66 3.86 5.19
CA GLY A 100 0.02 5.09 5.62
C GLY A 100 -0.31 6.31 4.76
N LEU A 101 -1.30 6.23 3.86
CA LEU A 101 -1.69 7.30 2.95
C LEU A 101 -2.45 8.46 3.65
N ILE A 102 -2.92 8.22 4.88
CA ILE A 102 -3.49 9.25 5.76
C ILE A 102 -2.53 10.42 6.08
N ASN A 103 -1.22 10.27 5.90
CA ASN A 103 -0.24 11.30 6.24
C ASN A 103 0.34 12.07 5.03
N GLY A 104 -0.08 11.75 3.80
CA GLY A 104 0.69 12.11 2.60
C GLY A 104 -0.02 12.95 1.53
N ARG A 105 -1.31 13.26 1.64
CA ARG A 105 -2.03 14.06 0.61
C ARG A 105 -2.81 15.27 1.13
N GLY A 106 -2.61 15.63 2.39
CA GLY A 106 -3.19 16.83 2.99
C GLY A 106 -2.53 17.16 4.33
N GLY A 107 -1.39 17.86 4.27
CA GLY A 107 -0.70 18.37 5.46
C GLY A 107 0.50 17.53 5.88
N ASN A 108 1.66 18.18 5.92
CA ASN A 108 2.86 17.83 6.68
C ASN A 108 2.75 16.60 7.61
N ALA A 109 3.25 15.44 7.16
CA ALA A 109 3.74 14.43 8.08
C ALA A 109 4.71 13.45 7.38
N ALA A 110 6.01 13.64 7.57
CA ALA A 110 6.97 12.52 7.65
C ALA A 110 6.70 11.74 8.96
N PRO A 111 6.91 10.41 9.06
CA PRO A 111 8.24 9.76 9.00
C PRO A 111 8.22 8.37 8.31
N VAL A 112 9.31 7.81 7.75
CA VAL A 112 10.41 7.12 8.45
C VAL A 112 11.70 7.26 7.63
N LYS A 113 12.71 7.84 8.30
CA LYS A 113 14.10 8.15 7.92
C LYS A 113 14.30 9.38 7.03
N GLU A 114 14.77 10.43 7.72
CA GLU A 114 15.64 11.51 7.24
C GLU A 114 15.20 12.29 5.99
N THR A 115 14.76 13.52 6.28
CA THR A 115 14.88 14.73 5.46
C THR A 115 15.82 14.61 4.25
N GLU A 116 15.30 14.80 3.04
CA GLU A 116 15.65 15.93 2.17
C GLU A 116 14.94 15.88 0.82
N HIS A 117 14.36 17.01 0.42
CA HIS A 117 14.04 17.43 -0.96
C HIS A 117 13.37 16.45 -1.92
N VAL A 118 12.04 16.47 -2.05
CA VAL A 118 11.41 16.58 -3.40
C VAL A 118 10.04 17.27 -3.26
N LEU A 119 9.99 18.50 -3.78
CA LEU A 119 8.77 19.15 -4.26
C LEU A 119 8.20 18.33 -5.42
N TYR A 120 6.91 18.05 -5.42
CA TYR A 120 6.21 17.69 -6.66
C TYR A 120 5.29 18.85 -7.03
N CYS A 121 5.61 19.49 -8.16
CA CYS A 121 4.69 20.30 -8.95
C CYS A 121 3.42 19.51 -9.30
#